data_AF-A0A7W0SXM7-F1
#
_entry.id   AF-A0A7W0SXM7-F1
#
_cell.length_a   1.000
_cell.length_b   1.000
_cell.length_c   1.000
_cell.angle_alpha   90.00
_cell.angle_beta   90.00
_cell.angle_gamma   90.00
#
_symmetry.space_group_name_H-M   'P 1'
#
loop_
_entity.id
_entity.type
_entity.pdbx_description
1 polymer ?
#
loop_
_entity_poly.entity_id
_entity_poly.type
_entity_poly.pdbx_seq_one_letter_code
_entity_poly.pdbx_strand_id
1 'polypeptide(L)'
;MLAIVRRRGTEIGGPAAELAALAAEQEVALRNLMTSRPTSAGGQIDLGATLRLQATATIEVSTPAGPLMMDRPTVEDIGAAVGEALNNVAEHAGPAARGWVAAE
;
A
#
# COMPACT_ATOMS: atom_id res chain seq x y z
N MET A 1 12.96 18.13 20.45
CA MET A 1 12.90 17.80 21.90
C MET A 1 11.75 16.83 22.17
N LEU A 2 11.96 15.53 21.92
CA LEU A 2 11.00 14.46 22.23
C LEU A 2 11.57 13.47 23.27
N ALA A 3 12.63 13.86 23.97
CA ALA A 3 13.34 13.02 24.94
C ALA A 3 12.81 13.16 26.38
N ILE A 4 12.00 14.19 26.67
CA ILE A 4 11.48 14.44 28.02
C ILE A 4 10.09 13.80 28.24
N VAL A 5 9.33 13.51 27.18
CA VAL A 5 7.99 12.91 27.31
C VAL A 5 8.02 11.38 27.47
N ARG A 6 9.06 10.70 26.96
CA ARG A 6 9.19 9.23 27.14
C ARG A 6 9.55 8.78 28.56
N ARG A 7 9.98 9.68 29.44
CA ARG A 7 10.46 9.31 30.79
C ARG A 7 9.41 9.46 31.90
N ARG A 8 8.20 9.99 31.61
CA ARG A 8 7.08 10.05 32.59
C ARG A 8 5.94 9.08 32.32
N GLY A 9 6.02 8.26 31.26
CA GLY A 9 5.00 7.27 30.91
C GLY A 9 5.12 5.93 31.64
N THR A 10 6.05 5.77 32.59
CA THR A 10 6.26 4.51 33.32
C THR A 10 5.53 4.43 34.66
N GLU A 11 4.74 5.45 35.03
CA GLU A 11 4.00 5.49 36.32
C GLU A 11 2.47 5.52 36.15
N ILE A 12 1.93 5.53 34.93
CA ILE A 12 0.50 5.36 34.68
C ILE A 12 0.30 4.04 33.94
N GLY A 13 0.51 2.94 34.67
CA GLY A 13 -0.02 1.65 34.26
C GLY A 13 -1.54 1.71 34.34
N GLY A 14 -2.21 1.37 33.24
CA GLY A 14 -3.66 1.29 33.21
C GLY A 14 -4.26 1.36 31.79
N PRO A 15 -5.61 1.34 31.70
CA PRO A 15 -6.40 1.21 30.46
C PRO A 15 -6.05 2.19 29.32
N ALA A 16 -5.31 3.27 29.60
CA ALA A 16 -4.83 4.21 28.59
C ALA A 16 -3.76 3.61 27.64
N ALA A 17 -2.95 2.65 28.11
CA ALA A 17 -1.97 1.97 27.26
C ALA A 17 -2.65 1.00 26.28
N GLU A 18 -3.70 0.30 26.72
CA GLU A 18 -4.52 -0.56 25.88
C GLU A 18 -5.33 0.26 24.86
N LEU A 19 -5.88 1.41 25.27
CA LEU A 19 -6.55 2.34 24.34
C LEU A 19 -5.59 2.95 23.31
N ALA A 20 -4.34 3.26 23.69
CA ALA A 20 -3.33 3.74 22.74
C ALA A 20 -2.90 2.65 21.73
N ALA A 21 -2.84 1.39 22.15
CA ALA A 21 -2.58 0.25 21.27
C ALA A 21 -3.75 -0.01 20.31
N LEU A 22 -4.98 -0.04 20.82
CA LEU A 22 -6.21 -0.20 20.02
C LEU A 22 -6.39 0.94 19.01
N ALA A 23 -6.07 2.18 19.39
CA ALA A 23 -6.11 3.32 18.48
C ALA A 23 -5.03 3.23 17.37
N ALA A 24 -3.84 2.71 17.69
CA ALA A 24 -2.78 2.49 16.70
C ALA A 24 -3.18 1.41 15.68
N GLU A 25 -3.81 0.32 16.11
CA GLU A 25 -4.35 -0.73 15.23
C GLU A 25 -5.48 -0.19 14.33
N GLN A 26 -6.37 0.64 14.87
CA GLN A 26 -7.42 1.30 14.08
C GLN A 26 -6.86 2.26 13.04
N GLU A 27 -5.79 3.00 13.35
CA GLU A 27 -5.16 3.90 12.38
C GLU A 27 -4.44 3.14 11.26
N VAL A 28 -3.86 1.97 11.54
CA VAL A 28 -3.31 1.07 10.50
C VAL A 28 -4.43 0.51 9.62
N ALA A 29 -5.54 0.05 10.20
CA ALA A 29 -6.68 -0.45 9.43
C ALA A 29 -7.33 0.64 8.55
N LEU A 30 -7.44 1.87 9.06
CA LEU A 30 -7.94 3.02 8.30
C LEU A 30 -6.99 3.44 7.19
N ARG A 31 -5.66 3.44 7.43
CA ARG A 31 -4.67 3.69 6.36
C ARG A 31 -4.74 2.64 5.27
N ASN A 32 -4.87 1.36 5.63
CA ASN A 32 -4.99 0.25 4.68
C ASN A 32 -6.29 0.33 3.85
N LEU A 33 -7.40 0.76 4.45
CA LEU A 33 -8.66 0.95 3.75
C LEU A 33 -8.60 2.17 2.81
N MET A 34 -7.98 3.27 3.23
CA MET A 34 -7.79 4.46 2.39
C MET A 34 -6.82 4.22 1.22
N THR A 35 -5.84 3.32 1.37
CA THR A 35 -4.93 2.92 0.28
C THR A 35 -5.57 2.03 -0.78
N SER A 36 -6.79 1.53 -0.57
CA SER A 36 -7.49 0.68 -1.55
C SER A 36 -8.14 1.45 -2.71
N ARG A 37 -8.18 2.79 -2.65
CA ARG A 37 -8.66 3.61 -3.77
C ARG A 37 -7.52 4.48 -4.28
N PRO A 38 -7.16 4.40 -5.58
CA PRO A 38 -6.14 5.25 -6.16
C PRO A 38 -6.46 6.72 -5.85
N THR A 39 -5.55 7.39 -5.16
CA THR A 39 -5.69 8.82 -4.89
C THR A 39 -5.63 9.56 -6.22
N SER A 40 -6.54 10.51 -6.43
CA SER A 40 -6.53 11.37 -7.62
C SER A 40 -6.57 12.83 -7.22
N ALA A 41 -5.74 13.64 -7.87
CA ALA A 41 -5.65 15.07 -7.67
C ALA A 41 -5.24 15.75 -8.98
N GLY A 42 -5.96 16.80 -9.40
CA GLY A 42 -5.58 17.61 -10.55
C GLY A 42 -5.44 16.85 -11.89
N GLY A 43 -6.20 15.76 -12.08
CA GLY A 43 -6.10 14.92 -13.29
C GLY A 43 -4.99 13.86 -13.24
N GLN A 44 -4.19 13.84 -12.17
CA GLN A 44 -3.21 12.82 -11.90
C GLN A 44 -3.76 11.71 -11.00
N ILE A 45 -3.21 10.52 -11.14
CA ILE A 45 -3.53 9.31 -10.38
C ILE A 45 -2.23 8.75 -9.80
N ASP A 46 -2.30 8.22 -8.58
CA ASP A 46 -1.20 7.47 -8.00
C ASP A 46 -1.06 6.09 -8.68
N LEU A 47 0.00 5.92 -9.46
CA LEU A 47 0.37 4.65 -10.10
C LEU A 47 0.61 3.56 -9.04
N GLY A 48 1.27 3.91 -7.92
CA GLY A 48 1.59 2.94 -6.89
C GLY A 48 0.34 2.34 -6.26
N ALA A 49 -0.64 3.17 -5.91
CA ALA A 49 -1.95 2.70 -5.46
C ALA A 49 -2.68 1.87 -6.53
N THR A 50 -2.56 2.23 -7.80
CA THR A 50 -3.19 1.49 -8.92
C THR A 50 -2.58 0.10 -9.10
N LEU A 51 -1.25 -0.03 -9.10
CA LEU A 51 -0.56 -1.32 -9.21
C LEU A 51 -0.82 -2.23 -8.01
N ARG A 52 -0.92 -1.67 -6.79
CA ARG A 52 -1.25 -2.45 -5.58
C ARG A 52 -2.60 -3.16 -5.68
N LEU A 53 -3.55 -2.68 -6.49
CA LEU A 53 -4.82 -3.37 -6.74
C LEU A 53 -4.67 -4.68 -7.51
N GLN A 54 -3.54 -4.88 -8.21
CA GLN A 54 -3.24 -6.11 -8.93
C GLN A 54 -2.57 -7.18 -8.05
N ALA A 55 -2.25 -6.84 -6.78
CA ALA A 55 -1.67 -7.79 -5.84
C ALA A 55 -2.65 -8.93 -5.50
N THR A 56 -2.15 -10.14 -5.41
CA THR A 56 -2.92 -11.35 -5.05
C THR A 56 -2.09 -12.23 -4.11
N ALA A 57 -2.56 -13.42 -3.76
CA ALA A 57 -1.77 -14.37 -2.96
C ALA A 57 -0.46 -14.82 -3.66
N THR A 58 -0.40 -14.73 -5.00
CA THR A 58 0.78 -15.14 -5.79
C THR A 58 1.48 -13.97 -6.49
N ILE A 59 0.93 -12.76 -6.40
CA ILE A 59 1.47 -11.54 -7.02
C ILE A 59 1.81 -10.53 -5.94
N GLU A 60 3.07 -10.16 -5.86
CA GLU A 60 3.60 -9.18 -4.92
C GLU A 60 3.91 -7.86 -5.64
N VAL A 61 3.48 -6.74 -5.04
CA VAL A 61 3.67 -5.40 -5.61
C VAL A 61 4.43 -4.52 -4.61
N SER A 62 5.62 -4.08 -5.01
CA SER A 62 6.48 -3.18 -4.23
C SER A 62 6.47 -1.78 -4.84
N THR A 63 6.25 -0.78 -4.02
CA THR A 63 6.05 0.62 -4.42
C THR A 63 6.52 1.53 -3.29
N PRO A 64 6.96 2.76 -3.57
CA PRO A 64 7.44 3.67 -2.54
C PRO A 64 6.33 4.06 -1.55
N ALA A 65 6.73 4.55 -0.37
CA ALA A 65 5.77 5.03 0.63
C ALA A 65 5.02 6.30 0.19
N GLY A 66 5.63 7.11 -0.69
CA GLY A 66 5.00 8.29 -1.30
C GLY A 66 4.23 7.93 -2.57
N PRO A 67 3.26 8.77 -2.98
CA PRO A 67 2.48 8.54 -4.20
C PRO A 67 3.32 8.76 -5.46
N LEU A 68 3.11 7.92 -6.47
CA LEU A 68 3.70 8.05 -7.80
C LEU A 68 2.68 8.71 -8.73
N MET A 69 2.52 10.03 -8.58
CA MET A 69 1.50 10.79 -9.31
C MET A 69 1.87 10.92 -10.80
N MET A 70 1.01 10.39 -11.66
CA MET A 70 1.14 10.47 -13.13
C MET A 70 -0.19 10.86 -13.75
N ASP A 71 -0.19 11.30 -15.01
CA ASP A 71 -1.42 11.57 -15.74
C ASP A 71 -2.24 10.29 -15.95
N ARG A 72 -3.57 10.43 -15.94
CA ARG A 72 -4.50 9.30 -16.05
C ARG A 72 -4.19 8.34 -17.20
N PRO A 73 -3.98 8.81 -18.46
CA PRO A 73 -3.73 7.90 -19.58
C PRO A 73 -2.49 7.03 -19.36
N THR A 74 -1.40 7.61 -18.86
CA THR A 74 -0.17 6.87 -18.54
C THR A 74 -0.39 5.81 -17.46
N VAL A 75 -1.15 6.12 -16.41
CA VAL A 75 -1.46 5.13 -15.36
C VAL A 75 -2.32 3.99 -15.91
N GLU A 76 -3.28 4.30 -16.77
CA GLU A 76 -4.15 3.32 -17.42
C GLU A 76 -3.35 2.41 -18.36
N ASP A 77 -2.45 2.98 -19.18
CA ASP A 77 -1.58 2.24 -20.10
C ASP A 77 -0.60 1.32 -19.35
N ILE A 78 0.07 1.83 -18.29
CA ILE A 78 0.96 1.02 -17.46
C ILE A 78 0.17 -0.08 -16.75
N GLY A 79 -0.98 0.25 -16.17
CA GLY A 79 -1.84 -0.72 -15.50
C GLY A 79 -2.27 -1.85 -16.42
N ALA A 80 -2.65 -1.53 -17.66
CA ALA A 80 -2.99 -2.52 -18.68
C ALA A 80 -1.79 -3.40 -19.04
N ALA A 81 -0.63 -2.80 -19.31
CA ALA A 81 0.59 -3.54 -19.67
C ALA A 81 1.04 -4.51 -18.56
N VAL A 82 0.98 -4.08 -17.29
CA VAL A 82 1.32 -4.95 -16.15
C VAL A 82 0.27 -6.05 -15.99
N GLY A 83 -1.02 -5.73 -16.14
CA GLY A 83 -2.10 -6.72 -16.09
C GLY A 83 -1.92 -7.83 -17.13
N GLU A 84 -1.61 -7.46 -18.38
CA GLU A 84 -1.33 -8.41 -19.45
C GLU A 84 -0.08 -9.25 -19.18
N ALA A 85 1.00 -8.64 -18.67
CA ALA A 85 2.20 -9.38 -18.29
C ALA A 85 1.92 -10.42 -17.20
N LEU A 86 1.12 -10.06 -16.18
CA LEU A 86 0.72 -10.98 -15.11
C LEU A 86 -0.23 -12.08 -15.62
N ASN A 87 -1.13 -11.77 -16.55
CA ASN A 87 -1.96 -12.77 -17.21
C ASN A 87 -1.11 -13.78 -17.98
N ASN A 88 -0.11 -13.31 -18.74
CA ASN A 88 0.82 -14.17 -19.44
C ASN A 88 1.59 -15.11 -18.49
N VAL A 89 1.99 -14.61 -17.31
CA VAL A 89 2.60 -15.44 -16.26
C VAL A 89 1.61 -16.50 -15.76
N ALA A 90 0.37 -16.11 -15.45
CA ALA A 90 -0.66 -17.02 -14.96
C ALA A 90 -0.97 -18.15 -15.97
N GLU A 91 -0.98 -17.83 -17.26
CA GLU A 91 -1.26 -18.78 -18.33
C GLU A 91 -0.07 -19.71 -18.66
N HIS A 92 1.16 -19.21 -18.59
CA HIS A 92 2.31 -19.91 -19.21
C HIS A 92 3.41 -20.35 -18.23
N ALA A 93 3.53 -19.75 -17.05
CA ALA A 93 4.64 -20.04 -16.12
C ALA A 93 4.37 -21.25 -15.19
N GLY A 94 3.18 -21.84 -15.28
CA GLY A 94 2.77 -23.03 -14.53
C GLY A 94 2.08 -22.72 -13.19
N PRO A 95 1.50 -23.73 -12.53
CA PRO A 95 0.54 -23.55 -11.43
C PRO A 95 1.15 -23.00 -10.13
N ALA A 96 2.48 -23.02 -9.99
CA ALA A 96 3.19 -22.49 -8.83
C ALA A 96 3.89 -21.14 -9.14
N ALA A 97 3.62 -20.54 -10.29
CA ALA A 97 4.24 -19.29 -10.70
C ALA A 97 3.89 -18.15 -9.73
N ARG A 98 4.87 -17.29 -9.48
CA ARG A 98 4.73 -16.07 -8.69
C ARG A 98 5.13 -14.88 -9.55
N GLY A 99 4.42 -13.77 -9.36
CA GLY A 99 4.69 -12.50 -10.04
C GLY A 99 5.21 -11.46 -9.05
N TRP A 100 6.15 -10.64 -9.51
CA TRP A 100 6.64 -9.49 -8.77
C TRP A 100 6.58 -8.25 -9.64
N VAL A 101 5.97 -7.18 -9.12
CA VAL A 101 5.92 -5.86 -9.75
C VAL A 101 6.59 -4.87 -8.84
N ALA A 102 7.53 -4.09 -9.37
CA ALA A 102 8.18 -3.00 -8.66
C ALA A 102 8.02 -1.70 -9.45
N ALA A 103 7.77 -0.60 -8.74
CA ALA A 103 7.77 0.75 -9.30
C ALA A 103 8.57 1.69 -8.37
N GLU A 104 9.22 2.70 -8.95
CA GLU A 104 10.10 3.65 -8.27
C GLU A 104 10.05 5.05 -8.90
#